data_AF-A0A0Q8NER8-F1
#
_entry.id   AF-A0A0Q8NER8-F1
#
_cell.length_a   1.000
_cell.length_b   1.000
_cell.length_c   1.000
_cell.angle_alpha   90.00
_cell.angle_beta   90.00
_cell.angle_gamma   90.00
#
_symmetry.space_group_name_H-M   'P 1'
#
loop_
_entity.id
_entity.type
_entity.pdbx_description
1 polymer ?
#
loop_
_entity_poly.entity_id
_entity_poly.type
_entity_poly.pdbx_seq_one_letter_code
_entity_poly.pdbx_strand_id
1 'polypeptide(L)'
;MYNAKRDGYGKGANLAIQSMGEIEGRMTVLEVVAMTSLSLLIKDGDKHAAQQALSAIRRAMRLKCEDIKLSSLDADSAIAYAQELFEATFENMGREATKKAAPSSKRRGSRRSIPAFQS
;
A
#
# COMPACT_ATOMS: atom_id res chain seq x y z
N MET A 1 -29.33 -37.53 -2.50
CA MET A 1 -28.24 -36.57 -2.21
C MET A 1 -27.04 -36.96 -3.06
N TYR A 2 -26.61 -36.11 -3.98
CA TYR A 2 -25.44 -36.37 -4.82
C TYR A 2 -24.18 -35.87 -4.10
N ASN A 3 -23.37 -36.81 -3.61
CA ASN A 3 -22.05 -36.53 -3.06
C ASN A 3 -21.09 -36.22 -4.21
N ALA A 4 -20.99 -34.96 -4.63
CA ALA A 4 -19.90 -34.53 -5.49
C ALA A 4 -18.61 -34.48 -4.67
N LYS A 5 -17.86 -35.59 -4.66
CA LYS A 5 -16.43 -35.57 -4.34
C LYS A 5 -15.81 -34.50 -5.23
N ARG A 6 -15.24 -33.44 -4.63
CA ARG A 6 -14.37 -32.51 -5.35
C ARG A 6 -13.19 -33.33 -5.86
N ASP A 7 -13.15 -33.54 -7.16
CA ASP A 7 -12.02 -34.17 -7.82
C ASP A 7 -10.79 -33.32 -7.54
N GLY A 8 -9.91 -33.86 -6.70
CA GLY A 8 -8.64 -33.26 -6.38
C GLY A 8 -7.73 -33.26 -7.60
N TYR A 9 -7.09 -32.11 -7.82
CA TYR A 9 -5.73 -32.01 -8.33
C TYR A 9 -5.35 -32.97 -9.48
N GLY A 10 -6.08 -32.85 -10.59
CA GLY A 10 -5.72 -33.46 -11.87
C GLY A 10 -4.73 -32.58 -12.62
N LYS A 11 -3.49 -33.04 -12.74
CA LYS A 11 -2.38 -32.43 -13.46
C LYS A 11 -2.68 -32.38 -14.98
N GLY A 12 -3.25 -31.28 -15.45
CA GLY A 12 -3.40 -30.93 -16.87
C GLY A 12 -2.70 -29.60 -17.13
N ALA A 13 -1.77 -29.57 -18.10
CA ALA A 13 -1.01 -28.38 -18.44
C ALA A 13 -1.94 -27.26 -18.97
N ASN A 14 -1.78 -26.06 -18.40
CA ASN A 14 -2.42 -24.77 -18.70
C ASN A 14 -3.80 -24.51 -18.08
N LEU A 15 -3.74 -23.68 -17.02
CA LEU A 15 -4.78 -22.76 -16.52
C LEU A 15 -5.91 -23.41 -15.70
N ALA A 16 -5.57 -23.92 -14.51
CA ALA A 16 -6.56 -23.91 -13.43
C ALA A 16 -7.01 -22.45 -13.22
N ILE A 17 -8.33 -22.19 -13.30
CA ILE A 17 -8.90 -20.89 -12.94
C ILE A 17 -8.46 -20.61 -11.51
N GLN A 18 -7.74 -19.50 -11.32
CA GLN A 18 -7.27 -19.09 -10.00
C GLN A 18 -8.45 -18.98 -9.05
N SER A 19 -8.31 -19.51 -7.85
CA SER A 19 -9.28 -19.28 -6.79
C SER A 19 -9.31 -17.79 -6.41
N MET A 20 -10.44 -17.33 -5.87
CA MET A 20 -10.57 -15.94 -5.42
C MET A 20 -9.47 -15.55 -4.41
N GLY A 21 -9.13 -16.47 -3.49
CA GLY A 21 -8.06 -16.23 -2.51
C GLY A 21 -6.67 -16.11 -3.14
N GLU A 22 -6.40 -16.83 -4.25
CA GLU A 22 -5.13 -16.66 -4.98
C GLU A 22 -5.05 -15.32 -5.71
N ILE A 23 -6.18 -14.83 -6.23
CA ILE A 23 -6.27 -13.51 -6.86
C ILE A 23 -6.07 -12.41 -5.81
N GLU A 24 -6.79 -12.49 -4.69
CA GLU A 24 -6.70 -11.55 -3.58
C GLU A 24 -5.27 -11.48 -3.02
N GLY A 25 -4.65 -12.63 -2.75
CA GLY A 25 -3.29 -12.68 -2.24
C GLY A 25 -2.27 -12.03 -3.20
N ARG A 26 -2.43 -12.21 -4.52
CA ARG A 26 -1.57 -11.55 -5.52
C ARG A 26 -1.79 -10.05 -5.57
N MET A 27 -3.05 -9.60 -5.49
CA MET A 27 -3.40 -8.19 -5.45
C MET A 27 -2.81 -7.49 -4.22
N THR A 28 -2.94 -8.10 -3.04
CA THR A 28 -2.34 -7.56 -1.79
C THR A 28 -0.83 -7.43 -1.89
N VAL A 29 -0.12 -8.41 -2.47
CA VAL A 29 1.34 -8.32 -2.66
C VAL A 29 1.68 -7.15 -3.58
N LEU A 30 0.97 -6.99 -4.70
CA LEU A 30 1.19 -5.89 -5.63
C LEU A 30 0.91 -4.53 -4.98
N GLU A 31 -0.12 -4.43 -4.14
CA GLU A 31 -0.45 -3.23 -3.37
C GLU A 31 0.69 -2.84 -2.43
N VAL A 32 1.15 -3.78 -1.59
CA VAL A 32 2.26 -3.55 -0.66
C VAL A 32 3.54 -3.14 -1.40
N VAL A 33 3.86 -3.81 -2.51
CA VAL A 33 5.04 -3.47 -3.34
C VAL A 33 4.90 -2.08 -3.93
N ALA A 34 3.73 -1.71 -4.46
CA ALA A 34 3.49 -0.40 -5.06
C ALA A 34 3.60 0.72 -4.01
N MET A 35 2.90 0.59 -2.88
CA MET A 35 2.94 1.59 -1.80
C MET A 35 4.35 1.78 -1.24
N THR A 36 5.09 0.69 -1.03
CA THR A 36 6.48 0.75 -0.53
C THR A 36 7.39 1.43 -1.54
N SER A 37 7.28 1.06 -2.83
CA SER A 37 8.10 1.64 -3.89
C SER A 37 7.83 3.13 -4.08
N LEU A 38 6.56 3.54 -4.08
CA LEU A 38 6.16 4.95 -4.15
C LEU A 38 6.68 5.74 -2.95
N SER A 39 6.59 5.16 -1.74
CA SER A 39 7.11 5.77 -0.52
C SER A 39 8.63 6.00 -0.55
N LEU A 40 9.38 5.13 -1.22
CA LEU A 40 10.82 5.26 -1.39
C LEU A 40 11.22 6.22 -2.52
N LEU A 41 10.43 6.27 -3.60
CA LEU A 41 10.71 7.10 -4.78
C LEU A 41 10.39 8.58 -4.54
N ILE A 42 9.31 8.86 -3.82
CA ILE A 42 8.89 10.23 -3.54
C ILE A 42 9.72 10.72 -2.35
N LYS A 43 10.77 11.49 -2.64
CA LYS A 43 11.51 12.20 -1.59
C LYS A 43 10.55 13.06 -0.78
N ASP A 44 10.76 13.14 0.53
CA ASP A 44 9.89 13.82 1.50
C ASP A 44 9.40 15.17 0.94
N GLY A 45 8.12 15.25 0.59
CA GLY A 45 7.46 16.48 0.17
C GLY A 45 7.63 16.94 -1.28
N ASP A 46 8.24 16.18 -2.19
CA ASP A 46 8.28 16.57 -3.62
C ASP A 46 6.95 16.31 -4.32
N LYS A 47 6.04 17.30 -4.18
CA LYS A 47 4.70 17.29 -4.78
C LYS A 47 4.76 17.26 -6.31
N HIS A 48 5.78 17.83 -6.93
CA HIS A 48 5.89 17.86 -8.40
C HIS A 48 6.26 16.48 -8.94
N ALA A 49 7.26 15.82 -8.34
CA ALA A 49 7.61 14.45 -8.68
C ALA A 49 6.42 13.50 -8.45
N ALA A 50 5.68 13.68 -7.36
CA ALA A 50 4.49 12.88 -7.06
C ALA A 50 3.39 13.05 -8.14
N GLN A 51 3.07 14.29 -8.53
CA GLN A 51 2.08 14.56 -9.58
C GLN A 51 2.53 14.04 -10.95
N GLN A 52 3.82 14.11 -11.27
CA GLN A 52 4.37 13.54 -12.49
C GLN A 52 4.25 12.01 -12.51
N ALA A 53 4.57 11.34 -11.39
CA ALA A 53 4.41 9.90 -11.25
C ALA A 53 2.96 9.47 -11.42
N LEU A 54 2.01 10.16 -10.76
CA LEU A 54 0.58 9.88 -10.89
C LEU A 54 0.09 10.04 -12.33
N SER A 55 0.54 11.10 -13.02
CA SER A 55 0.18 11.33 -14.43
C SER A 55 0.71 10.22 -15.34
N ALA A 56 1.94 9.75 -15.10
CA ALA A 56 2.53 8.63 -15.83
C ALA A 56 1.78 7.32 -15.58
N ILE A 57 1.42 7.03 -14.32
CA ILE A 57 0.63 5.86 -13.94
C ILE A 57 -0.73 5.88 -14.64
N ARG A 58 -1.46 7.00 -14.61
CA ARG A 58 -2.77 7.12 -15.29
C ARG A 58 -2.67 6.86 -16.78
N ARG A 59 -1.62 7.38 -17.44
CA ARG A 59 -1.38 7.12 -18.86
C ARG A 59 -1.09 5.64 -19.12
N ALA A 60 -0.21 5.03 -18.31
CA ALA A 60 0.12 3.61 -18.43
C ALA A 60 -1.11 2.71 -18.19
N MET A 61 -1.94 3.04 -17.20
CA MET A 61 -3.19 2.33 -16.93
C MET A 61 -4.16 2.40 -18.09
N ARG A 62 -4.38 3.58 -18.69
CA ARG A 62 -5.23 3.71 -19.89
C ARG A 62 -4.75 2.80 -21.04
N LEU A 63 -3.47 2.89 -21.37
CA LEU A 63 -2.87 2.05 -22.40
C LEU A 63 -3.02 0.56 -22.08
N LYS A 64 -2.85 0.19 -20.80
CA LYS A 64 -2.96 -1.22 -20.39
C LYS A 64 -4.41 -1.72 -20.39
N CYS A 65 -5.37 -0.90 -19.98
CA CYS A 65 -6.79 -1.21 -20.04
C CYS A 65 -7.25 -1.40 -21.49
N GLU A 66 -6.77 -0.57 -22.41
CA GLU A 66 -7.02 -0.74 -23.85
C GLU A 66 -6.43 -2.06 -24.38
N ASP A 67 -5.17 -2.35 -24.04
CA ASP A 67 -4.45 -3.58 -24.42
C ASP A 67 -5.20 -4.85 -23.99
N ILE A 68 -5.72 -4.87 -22.77
CA ILE A 68 -6.51 -6.00 -22.24
C ILE A 68 -7.99 -5.94 -22.60
N LYS A 69 -8.41 -4.95 -23.41
CA LYS A 69 -9.81 -4.73 -23.84
C LYS A 69 -10.79 -4.61 -22.69
N LEU A 70 -10.37 -3.95 -21.62
CA LEU A 70 -11.24 -3.64 -20.50
C LEU A 70 -12.36 -2.70 -20.95
N SER A 71 -13.57 -2.85 -20.41
CA SER A 71 -14.65 -1.93 -20.73
C SER A 71 -14.30 -0.51 -20.26
N SER A 72 -14.89 0.52 -20.86
CA SER A 72 -14.62 1.91 -20.45
C SER A 72 -14.95 2.15 -18.98
N LEU A 73 -16.06 1.58 -18.49
CA LEU A 73 -16.47 1.67 -17.09
C LEU A 73 -15.44 1.02 -16.16
N ASP A 74 -15.00 -0.19 -16.48
CA ASP A 74 -14.01 -0.92 -15.69
C ASP A 74 -12.63 -0.24 -15.74
N ALA A 75 -12.27 0.35 -16.88
CA ALA A 75 -11.05 1.12 -17.03
C ALA A 75 -11.08 2.38 -16.16
N ASP A 76 -12.19 3.11 -16.13
CA ASP A 76 -12.36 4.27 -15.26
C ASP A 76 -12.27 3.88 -13.78
N SER A 77 -12.91 2.76 -13.38
CA SER A 77 -12.77 2.21 -12.03
C SER A 77 -11.33 1.83 -11.68
N ALA A 78 -10.60 1.18 -12.59
CA ALA A 78 -9.21 0.81 -12.36
C ALA A 78 -8.28 2.04 -12.25
N ILE A 79 -8.53 3.07 -13.05
CA ILE A 79 -7.78 4.33 -12.99
C ILE A 79 -8.08 5.07 -11.69
N ALA A 80 -9.34 5.13 -11.25
CA ALA A 80 -9.72 5.73 -9.98
C ALA A 80 -9.03 5.05 -8.80
N TYR A 81 -9.04 3.71 -8.78
CA TYR A 81 -8.34 2.95 -7.74
C TYR A 81 -6.82 3.24 -7.72
N ALA A 82 -6.18 3.37 -8.88
CA ALA A 82 -4.77 3.75 -8.95
C ALA A 82 -4.51 5.15 -8.36
N GLN A 83 -5.45 6.08 -8.49
CA GLN A 83 -5.37 7.41 -7.87
C GLN A 83 -5.53 7.33 -6.35
N GLU A 84 -6.52 6.57 -5.87
CA GLU A 84 -6.75 6.36 -4.43
C GLU A 84 -5.54 5.73 -3.76
N LEU A 85 -4.94 4.69 -4.36
CA LEU A 85 -3.74 4.04 -3.83
C LEU A 85 -2.56 5.01 -3.71
N PHE A 86 -2.40 5.88 -4.71
CA PHE A 86 -1.35 6.88 -4.73
C PHE A 86 -1.55 7.95 -3.65
N GLU A 87 -2.77 8.46 -3.52
CA GLU A 87 -3.13 9.46 -2.53
C GLU A 87 -2.98 8.93 -1.11
N ALA A 88 -3.48 7.72 -0.83
CA ALA A 88 -3.32 7.04 0.46
C ALA A 88 -1.85 6.85 0.83
N THR A 89 -1.00 6.51 -0.14
CA THR A 89 0.44 6.40 0.08
C THR A 89 1.05 7.75 0.46
N PHE A 90 0.71 8.81 -0.27
CA PHE A 90 1.23 10.15 -0.03
C PHE A 90 0.78 10.74 1.32
N GLU A 91 -0.48 10.53 1.71
CA GLU A 91 -0.99 10.92 3.02
C GLU A 91 -0.26 10.22 4.17
N ASN A 92 0.01 8.92 4.02
CA ASN A 92 0.73 8.14 5.03
C ASN A 92 2.18 8.63 5.20
N MET A 93 2.85 9.04 4.12
CA MET A 93 4.19 9.64 4.19
C MET A 93 4.19 10.93 5.01
N GLY A 94 3.20 11.81 4.81
CA GLY A 94 3.07 13.03 5.61
C GLY A 94 2.89 12.77 7.11
N ARG A 95 2.18 11.70 7.47
CA ARG A 95 2.03 11.25 8.87
C ARG A 95 3.33 10.70 9.46
N GLU A 96 4.13 9.97 8.69
CA GLU A 96 5.42 9.44 9.18
C GLU A 96 6.48 10.54 9.35
N ALA A 97 6.49 11.57 8.50
CA ALA A 97 7.36 12.75 8.65
C ALA A 97 7.09 13.50 9.97
N THR A 98 5.81 13.65 10.36
CA THR A 98 5.44 14.31 11.63
C THR A 98 5.81 13.48 12.87
N LYS A 99 5.81 12.15 12.80
CA LYS A 99 6.25 11.28 13.91
C LYS A 99 7.76 11.39 14.18
N LYS A 100 8.58 11.52 13.14
CA LYS A 100 10.05 11.70 13.29
C LYS A 100 10.44 13.04 13.91
N ALA A 101 9.59 14.06 13.77
CA ALA A 101 9.86 15.41 14.27
C ALA A 101 9.54 15.62 15.77
N ALA A 102 8.87 14.67 16.45
CA ALA A 102 8.56 14.81 17.86
C ALA A 102 9.80 14.50 18.73
N PRO A 103 10.36 15.47 19.49
CA PRO A 103 11.45 15.17 20.40
C PRO A 103 10.92 14.33 21.56
N SER A 104 11.49 13.13 21.73
CA SER A 104 11.29 12.31 22.92
C SER A 104 11.75 13.10 24.15
N SER A 105 10.80 13.71 24.86
CA SER A 105 11.03 14.32 26.16
C SER A 105 11.43 13.23 27.14
N LYS A 106 12.74 13.01 27.29
CA LYS A 106 13.31 12.26 28.40
C LYS A 106 12.93 12.99 29.68
N ARG A 107 11.93 12.48 30.41
CA ARG A 107 11.63 12.92 31.78
C ARG A 107 12.83 12.61 32.66
N ARG A 108 13.65 13.66 32.82
CA ARG A 108 14.79 13.82 33.72
C ARG A 108 14.42 13.36 35.12
N GLY A 109 15.24 12.45 35.66
CA GLY A 109 15.02 11.79 36.95
C GLY A 109 14.77 12.75 38.10
N SER A 110 13.74 12.42 38.88
CA SER A 110 13.45 13.02 40.17
C SER A 110 14.48 12.53 41.19
N ARG A 111 15.54 13.31 41.42
CA ARG A 111 16.33 13.19 42.66
C ARG A 111 15.65 14.07 43.71
N ARG A 112 14.83 13.47 44.57
CA ARG A 112 14.42 14.11 45.83
C ARG A 112 15.60 14.05 46.79
N SER A 113 16.02 15.22 47.24
CA SER A 113 17.01 15.46 48.29
C SER A 113 16.50 14.94 49.64
N ILE A 114 17.33 14.16 50.33
CA ILE A 114 17.12 13.68 51.71
C ILE A 114 17.48 14.84 52.66
N PRO A 115 16.62 15.25 53.60
CA PRO A 115 17.02 16.18 54.65
C PRO A 115 17.75 15.43 55.78
N ALA A 116 18.92 15.93 56.15
CA ALA A 116 19.67 15.50 57.32
C ALA A 116 19.00 16.06 58.59
N PHE A 117 18.61 15.18 59.51
CA PHE A 117 18.21 15.55 60.86
C PHE A 117 19.49 15.71 61.71
N GLN A 118 19.73 16.90 62.25
CA GLN A 118 20.71 17.13 63.31
C GLN A 118 20.03 16.93 64.68
N SER A 119 20.87 16.55 65.66
CA SER A 119 20.57 16.05 67.00
C SER A 119 19.75 16.97 67.91
#